data_AF-A0A2M9P495-F1
#
_entry.id   AF-A0A2M9P495-F1
#
_cell.length_a   1.000
_cell.length_b   1.000
_cell.length_c   1.000
_cell.angle_alpha   90.00
_cell.angle_beta   90.00
_cell.angle_gamma   90.00
#
_symmetry.space_group_name_H-M   'P 1'
#
loop_
_entity.id
_entity.type
_entity.pdbx_description
1 polymer ?
#
loop_
_entity_poly.entity_id
_entity_poly.type
_entity_poly.pdbx_seq_one_letter_code
_entity_poly.pdbx_strand_id
1 'polypeptide(L)' 'APGRFDDKFDLSQQVQGVAVRPGSDALLAEINGVLAAAKTDGRLSAIHEKWLGSPLPEFVQAAQ' A
#
# COMPACT_ATOMS: atom_id res chain seq x y z
N ALA A 1 16.39 6.28 -15.61
CA ALA A 1 16.43 4.85 -15.34
C ALA A 1 16.57 4.66 -13.84
N PRO A 2 15.81 3.74 -13.21
CA PRO A 2 16.01 3.34 -11.82
C PRO A 2 17.48 2.98 -11.56
N GLY A 3 18.04 3.37 -10.41
CA GLY A 3 19.43 3.05 -10.04
C GLY A 3 20.52 3.93 -10.67
N ARG A 4 20.17 5.01 -11.39
CA ARG A 4 21.16 5.99 -11.91
C ARG A 4 21.68 6.93 -10.82
N PHE A 5 20.89 7.16 -9.78
CA PHE A 5 21.18 8.09 -8.71
C PHE A 5 20.91 7.44 -7.35
N ASP A 6 21.57 7.96 -6.32
CA ASP A 6 21.42 7.54 -4.94
C ASP A 6 20.28 8.34 -4.30
N ASP A 7 19.18 7.66 -3.97
CA ASP A 7 17.98 8.27 -3.40
C ASP A 7 18.23 8.63 -1.93
N LYS A 8 18.46 9.92 -1.66
CA LYS A 8 18.79 10.41 -0.31
C LYS A 8 17.56 10.59 0.58
N PHE A 9 16.41 10.89 -0.01
CA PHE A 9 15.17 11.18 0.70
C PHE A 9 13.97 10.77 -0.14
N ASP A 10 12.96 10.21 0.50
CA ASP A 10 11.68 9.88 -0.13
C ASP A 10 10.76 11.11 -0.07
N LEU A 11 10.65 11.84 -1.19
CA LEU A 11 10.06 13.20 -1.20
C LEU A 11 8.52 13.22 -1.16
N SER A 12 7.84 12.10 -1.40
CA SER A 12 6.37 12.04 -1.35
C SER A 12 5.87 10.74 -0.72
N GLN A 13 5.44 10.82 0.54
CA GLN A 13 4.76 9.73 1.23
C GLN A 13 3.25 9.93 1.13
N GLN A 14 2.66 9.49 0.02
CA GLN A 14 1.22 9.53 -0.16
C GLN A 14 0.63 8.16 0.18
N VAL A 15 -0.25 8.13 1.17
CA VAL A 15 -1.05 6.95 1.48
C VAL A 15 -2.30 6.98 0.61
N GLN A 16 -2.45 5.97 -0.25
CA GLN A 16 -3.61 5.81 -1.11
C GLN A 16 -4.63 4.89 -0.42
N GLY A 17 -5.91 5.25 -0.48
CA GLY A 17 -7.01 4.50 0.12
C GLY A 17 -8.07 4.09 -0.90
N VAL A 18 -8.84 3.04 -0.58
CA VAL A 18 -10.02 2.64 -1.36
C VAL A 18 -11.22 3.44 -0.85
N ALA A 19 -11.68 4.41 -1.65
CA ALA A 19 -12.83 5.23 -1.27
C ALA A 19 -14.15 4.46 -1.43
N VAL A 20 -15.05 4.62 -0.44
CA VAL A 20 -16.42 4.10 -0.47
C VAL A 20 -17.43 5.22 -0.24
N ARG A 21 -18.72 4.94 -0.47
CA ARG A 21 -19.81 5.89 -0.18
C ARG A 21 -19.87 6.18 1.32
N PRO A 22 -20.04 7.44 1.75
CA PRO A 22 -20.27 7.77 3.16
C PRO A 22 -21.42 6.95 3.78
N GLY A 23 -21.22 6.43 5.00
CA GLY A 23 -22.18 5.59 5.72
C GLY A 23 -22.19 4.11 5.32
N SER A 24 -21.27 3.67 4.44
CA SER A 24 -21.13 2.25 4.06
C SER A 24 -20.19 1.49 4.99
N ASP A 25 -20.43 1.55 6.30
CA ASP A 25 -19.48 1.10 7.32
C ASP A 25 -19.18 -0.40 7.24
N ALA A 26 -20.18 -1.22 6.93
CA ALA A 26 -19.99 -2.66 6.74
C ALA A 26 -19.07 -2.96 5.55
N LEU A 27 -19.25 -2.26 4.43
CA LEU A 27 -18.39 -2.41 3.25
C LEU A 27 -16.96 -1.94 3.54
N LEU A 28 -16.83 -0.80 4.23
CA LEU A 28 -15.53 -0.27 4.64
C LEU A 28 -14.79 -1.27 5.54
N ALA A 29 -15.48 -1.87 6.51
CA ALA A 29 -14.92 -2.87 7.41
C ALA A 29 -14.41 -4.11 6.66
N GLU A 30 -15.20 -4.65 5.71
CA GLU A 30 -14.80 -5.79 4.90
C GLU A 30 -13.57 -5.48 4.03
N ILE A 31 -13.56 -4.32 3.36
CA ILE A 31 -12.42 -3.88 2.54
C ILE A 31 -11.16 -3.77 3.39
N ASN A 32 -11.26 -3.13 4.56
CA ASN A 32 -10.13 -2.98 5.47
C ASN A 32 -9.65 -4.34 6.01
N GLY A 33 -10.56 -5.28 6.28
CA GLY A 33 -10.23 -6.64 6.68
C GLY A 33 -9.42 -7.39 5.62
N VAL A 34 -9.84 -7.30 4.35
CA VAL A 34 -9.11 -7.90 3.22
C VAL A 34 -7.72 -7.29 3.07
N LEU A 35 -7.61 -5.96 3.17
CA LEU A 35 -6.33 -5.26 3.06
C LEU A 35 -5.39 -5.59 4.23
N ALA A 36 -5.91 -5.68 5.46
CA ALA A 36 -5.12 -6.06 6.63
C ALA A 36 -4.57 -7.49 6.50
N ALA A 37 -5.40 -8.44 6.04
CA ALA A 37 -4.94 -9.79 5.74
C ALA A 37 -3.86 -9.79 4.66
N ALA A 38 -4.08 -9.09 3.54
CA ALA A 38 -3.13 -9.02 2.42
C ALA A 38 -1.80 -8.33 2.79
N LYS A 39 -1.81 -7.37 3.73
CA LYS A 39 -0.59 -6.78 4.31
C LYS A 39 0.14 -7.81 5.17
N THR A 40 -0.58 -8.51 6.05
CA THR A 40 -0.02 -9.47 7.02
C THR A 40 0.57 -10.70 6.35
N ASP A 41 -0.12 -11.25 5.35
CA ASP A 41 0.29 -12.47 4.64
C ASP A 41 1.24 -12.21 3.45
N GLY A 42 1.63 -10.94 3.22
CA GLY A 42 2.58 -10.54 2.19
C GLY A 42 2.03 -10.51 0.76
N ARG A 43 0.74 -10.80 0.53
CA ARG A 43 0.13 -10.70 -0.81
C ARG A 43 0.23 -9.29 -1.39
N LEU A 44 0.06 -8.25 -0.57
CA LEU A 44 0.18 -6.87 -1.04
C LEU A 44 1.61 -6.58 -1.52
N SER A 45 2.63 -7.06 -0.79
CA SER A 45 4.03 -6.94 -1.20
C SER A 45 4.31 -7.65 -2.52
N ALA A 46 3.74 -8.85 -2.71
CA ALA A 46 3.87 -9.60 -3.97
C ALA A 46 3.20 -8.88 -5.15
N ILE A 47 2.04 -8.24 -4.93
CA ILE A 47 1.35 -7.43 -5.94
C ILE A 47 2.21 -6.21 -6.29
N HIS A 48 2.75 -5.51 -5.30
CA HIS A 48 3.58 -4.32 -5.51
C HIS A 48 4.83 -4.66 -6.34
N GLU A 49 5.55 -5.73 -5.98
CA GLU A 49 6.72 -6.19 -6.73
C GLU A 49 6.37 -6.56 -8.17
N LYS A 50 5.27 -7.30 -8.37
CA LYS A 50 4.82 -7.74 -9.70
C LYS A 50 4.57 -6.56 -10.65
N TRP A 51 3.95 -5.49 -10.17
CA TRP A 51 3.47 -4.41 -11.03
C TRP A 51 4.40 -3.18 -11.05
N LEU A 52 5.14 -2.94 -9.97
CA LEU A 52 5.99 -1.76 -9.80
C LEU A 52 7.48 -2.10 -9.71
N GLY A 53 7.86 -3.38 -9.70
CA GLY A 53 9.26 -3.84 -9.78
C GLY A 53 10.12 -3.39 -8.60
N SER A 54 9.49 -3.16 -7.44
CA SER A 54 10.13 -2.71 -6.21
C SER A 54 9.37 -3.26 -5.01
N PRO A 55 10.00 -3.36 -3.83
CA PRO A 55 9.31 -3.75 -2.61
C PRO A 55 8.29 -2.69 -2.19
N LEU A 56 7.23 -3.12 -1.51
CA LEU A 56 6.23 -2.23 -0.95
C LEU A 56 6.90 -1.24 0.03
N PRO A 57 6.74 0.09 -0.13
CA PRO A 57 7.38 1.06 0.74
C PRO A 57 6.95 0.90 2.21
N GLU A 58 7.90 1.09 3.13
CA GLU A 58 7.67 0.93 4.58
C GLU A 58 6.56 1.85 5.09
N PHE A 59 6.49 3.10 4.59
CA PHE A 59 5.44 4.04 5.00
C PHE A 59 4.02 3.58 4.62
N VAL A 60 3.88 2.74 3.59
CA VAL A 60 2.60 2.12 3.22
C VAL A 60 2.28 0.92 4.12
N GLN A 61 3.32 0.17 4.52
CA GLN A 61 3.18 -0.93 5.48
C GLN A 61 2.76 -0.41 6.86
N ALA A 62 3.32 0.72 7.28
CA ALA A 62 3.02 1.38 8.56
C ALA A 62 1.72 2.21 8.56
N ALA A 63 1.11 2.46 7.39
CA ALA A 63 -0.13 3.20 7.29
C ALA A 63 -1.32 2.42 7.88
N GLN A 64 -2.05 3.09 8.78
CA GLN A 64 -3.27 2.59 9.43
C GLN A 64 -4.47 2.55 8.48
#